data_AF-A0A136LRI0-F1
#
_entry.id   AF-A0A136LRI0-F1
#
_cell.length_a   1.000
_cell.length_b   1.000
_cell.length_c   1.000
_cell.angle_alpha   90.00
_cell.angle_beta   90.00
_cell.angle_gamma   90.00
#
_symmetry.space_group_name_H-M   'P 1'
#
loop_
_entity.id
_entity.type
_entity.pdbx_description
1 polymer ?
#
loop_
_entity_poly.entity_id
_entity_poly.type
_entity_poly.pdbx_seq_one_letter_code
_entity_poly.pdbx_strand_id
1 'polypeptide(L)'
;MEPYRASDDIEEPDLDLLVGQVTAAAGIAGASVRGLDALEAPKAPRTAADDIEAELKGHGPVAGREYNVPREERERAKAAIESALTLQMRGENAKALKLLTEALSLDPNLINDHYFASIAASVTGLDGNGALRVIIDKGQRSSFVKTAEQTKKQQRKEKHLTEARQNDWNAVGFELFIYFLIMMFGPIFLVLVIAQSLGGLFGDYTGNSAFMATLPPEIVNFTTIAAIPLVLGGLTAAIGSVVGLFIQGGFIHLISVGVLGGKGTFPNMLTLMLRVYNRWIPILYLLIYVTIAVLFISQGSIVVLCLVLPIVVINFYLLFQVVGRIGQAYDYGTAMGCIAVILSSFVLALISVLIGVLTGQTLNQALSAALGLT
;
A
#
# COMPACT_ATOMS: atom_id res chain seq x y z
N MET A 1 8.51 2.32 -59.39
CA MET A 1 8.64 2.90 -58.04
C MET A 1 7.77 2.07 -57.13
N GLU A 2 8.40 1.15 -56.41
CA GLU A 2 7.76 0.21 -55.49
C GLU A 2 7.31 0.91 -54.19
N PRO A 3 6.18 0.48 -53.59
CA PRO A 3 5.78 0.90 -52.25
C PRO A 3 6.45 0.04 -51.18
N TYR A 4 7.15 0.71 -50.25
CA TYR A 4 7.72 0.13 -49.04
C TYR A 4 6.61 -0.25 -48.05
N ARG A 5 6.45 -1.55 -47.80
CA ARG A 5 5.64 -2.14 -46.73
C ARG A 5 6.49 -2.22 -45.47
N ALA A 6 6.11 -1.50 -44.41
CA ALA A 6 6.56 -1.78 -43.05
C ALA A 6 5.38 -2.38 -42.28
N SER A 7 5.45 -3.68 -42.05
CA SER A 7 4.66 -4.43 -41.07
C SER A 7 5.47 -4.44 -39.78
N ASP A 8 5.06 -3.66 -38.78
CA ASP A 8 5.57 -3.77 -37.43
C ASP A 8 4.61 -4.67 -36.63
N ASP A 9 4.95 -5.96 -36.63
CA ASP A 9 4.58 -6.89 -35.57
C ASP A 9 5.36 -6.46 -34.31
N ILE A 10 4.67 -5.81 -33.37
CA ILE A 10 5.22 -5.57 -32.03
C ILE A 10 5.08 -6.88 -31.25
N GLU A 11 6.12 -7.71 -31.31
CA GLU A 11 6.32 -8.79 -30.33
C GLU A 11 6.48 -8.16 -28.94
N GLU A 12 5.58 -8.51 -28.02
CA GLU A 12 5.75 -8.22 -26.60
C GLU A 12 7.05 -8.87 -26.12
N PRO A 13 7.92 -8.14 -25.38
CA PRO A 13 9.13 -8.75 -24.85
C PRO A 13 8.77 -9.76 -23.77
N ASP A 14 9.15 -11.01 -24.02
CA ASP A 14 9.07 -12.13 -23.08
C ASP A 14 9.88 -11.81 -21.81
N LEU A 15 9.16 -11.43 -20.75
CA LEU A 15 9.73 -10.94 -19.48
C LEU A 15 10.54 -12.01 -18.72
N ASP A 16 10.40 -13.29 -19.11
CA ASP A 16 11.10 -14.40 -18.46
C ASP A 16 12.56 -14.57 -18.95
N LEU A 17 12.92 -14.00 -20.10
CA LEU A 17 14.31 -14.03 -20.61
C LEU A 17 15.23 -12.99 -19.94
N LEU A 18 14.65 -11.89 -19.43
CA LEU A 18 15.39 -10.78 -18.80
C LEU A 18 15.76 -11.05 -17.34
N VAL A 19 15.03 -11.95 -16.66
CA VAL A 19 15.36 -12.40 -15.30
C VAL A 19 16.45 -13.49 -15.31
N GLY A 20 16.60 -14.23 -16.42
CA GLY A 20 17.62 -15.28 -16.56
C GLY A 20 19.04 -14.78 -16.89
N GLN A 21 19.18 -13.63 -17.55
CA GLN A 21 20.50 -13.11 -17.97
C GLN A 21 21.20 -12.24 -16.92
N VAL A 22 20.48 -11.69 -15.94
CA VAL A 22 21.09 -10.92 -14.84
C VAL A 22 21.69 -11.85 -13.76
N THR A 23 21.20 -13.08 -13.63
CA THR A 23 21.73 -14.09 -12.69
C THR A 23 22.91 -14.90 -13.27
N ALA A 24 23.12 -14.88 -14.59
CA ALA A 24 24.25 -15.56 -15.24
C ALA A 24 25.54 -14.70 -15.32
N ALA A 25 25.44 -13.37 -15.21
CA ALA A 25 26.59 -12.45 -15.27
C ALA A 25 27.33 -12.24 -13.93
N ALA A 26 26.79 -12.73 -12.81
CA ALA A 26 27.43 -12.65 -11.49
C ALA A 26 28.09 -13.96 -11.02
N GLY A 27 27.98 -15.04 -11.81
CA GLY A 27 28.39 -16.40 -11.43
C GLY A 27 29.66 -16.94 -12.10
N ILE A 28 30.28 -16.21 -13.04
CA ILE A 28 31.43 -16.70 -13.81
C ILE A 28 32.53 -15.62 -13.90
N ALA A 29 33.09 -15.24 -12.77
CA ALA A 29 34.36 -14.52 -12.70
C ALA A 29 35.03 -14.84 -11.35
N GLY A 30 35.60 -16.04 -11.24
CA GLY A 30 36.29 -16.44 -10.00
C GLY A 30 36.82 -17.87 -9.95
N ALA A 31 36.96 -18.56 -11.09
CA ALA A 31 37.63 -19.85 -11.13
C ALA A 31 38.63 -19.88 -12.29
N SER A 32 39.84 -20.34 -11.98
CA SER A 32 40.96 -20.65 -12.88
C SER A 32 41.95 -19.51 -13.20
N VAL A 33 42.84 -19.23 -12.25
CA VAL A 33 44.28 -19.08 -12.58
C VAL A 33 45.04 -20.00 -11.63
N ARG A 34 45.32 -21.21 -12.11
CA ARG A 34 46.20 -22.19 -11.48
C ARG A 34 47.43 -22.29 -12.38
N GLY A 35 48.58 -21.96 -11.82
CA GLY A 35 49.88 -22.37 -12.34
C GLY A 35 50.63 -21.28 -13.10
N LEU A 36 51.49 -20.56 -12.39
CA LEU A 36 52.94 -20.55 -12.57
C LEU A 36 53.55 -19.52 -11.61
N ASP A 37 54.75 -19.80 -11.14
CA ASP A 37 55.61 -18.95 -10.29
C ASP A 37 55.33 -18.95 -8.78
N ALA A 38 56.04 -19.80 -8.05
CA ALA A 38 57.16 -19.37 -7.21
C ALA A 38 57.63 -20.52 -6.32
N LEU A 39 58.92 -20.85 -6.42
CA LEU A 39 59.66 -21.60 -5.43
C LEU A 39 59.59 -20.85 -4.10
N GLU A 40 58.71 -21.28 -3.19
CA GLU A 40 58.66 -20.76 -1.82
C GLU A 40 59.92 -21.22 -1.07
N ALA A 41 60.73 -20.24 -0.67
CA ALA A 41 61.78 -20.37 0.33
C ALA A 41 61.21 -20.97 1.64
N PRO A 42 62.05 -21.63 2.47
CA PRO A 42 61.60 -22.24 3.72
C PRO A 42 60.85 -21.21 4.59
N LYS A 43 59.57 -21.49 4.87
CA LYS A 43 58.73 -20.66 5.74
C LYS A 43 59.41 -20.48 7.09
N ALA A 44 59.51 -19.22 7.49
CA ALA A 44 59.98 -18.83 8.82
C ALA A 44 59.16 -19.53 9.92
N PRO A 45 59.73 -19.74 11.12
CA PRO A 45 59.04 -20.42 12.21
C PRO A 45 57.72 -19.72 12.51
N ARG A 46 56.64 -20.50 12.64
CA ARG A 46 55.32 -20.00 13.07
C ARG A 46 55.48 -19.17 14.34
N THR A 47 54.92 -17.97 14.33
CA THR A 47 54.94 -17.11 15.52
C THR A 47 53.77 -17.50 16.43
N ALA A 48 53.91 -17.29 17.74
CA ALA A 48 52.83 -17.53 18.69
C ALA A 48 51.54 -16.75 18.36
N ALA A 49 51.63 -15.65 17.59
CA ALA A 49 50.49 -14.87 17.11
C ALA A 49 49.66 -15.62 16.04
N ASP A 50 50.32 -16.36 15.14
CA ASP A 50 49.66 -17.12 14.08
C ASP A 50 48.89 -18.32 14.65
N ASP A 51 49.43 -18.94 15.70
CA ASP A 51 48.79 -20.06 16.40
C ASP A 51 47.60 -19.57 17.26
N ILE A 52 47.65 -18.36 17.83
CA ILE A 52 46.52 -17.73 18.54
C ILE A 52 45.38 -17.38 17.57
N GLU A 53 45.69 -16.87 16.38
CA GLU A 53 44.69 -16.55 15.36
C GLU A 53 44.02 -17.83 14.79
N ALA A 54 44.78 -18.92 14.66
CA ALA A 54 44.24 -20.23 14.28
C ALA A 54 43.38 -20.88 15.38
N GLU A 55 43.74 -20.71 16.66
CA GLU A 55 42.94 -21.15 17.82
C GLU A 55 41.60 -20.39 17.90
N LEU A 56 41.64 -19.06 17.75
CA LEU A 56 40.47 -18.17 17.76
C LEU A 56 39.51 -18.41 16.59
N LYS A 57 40.03 -18.86 15.43
CA LYS A 57 39.21 -19.22 14.27
C LYS A 57 38.43 -20.53 14.46
N GLY A 58 38.86 -21.40 15.37
CA GLY A 58 38.22 -22.70 15.62
C GLY A 58 37.35 -22.75 16.88
N HIS A 59 37.74 -22.03 17.94
CA HIS A 59 37.11 -22.07 19.25
C HIS A 59 36.89 -20.63 19.69
N GLY A 60 35.64 -20.23 19.96
CA GLY A 60 35.31 -18.87 20.39
C GLY A 60 36.09 -18.44 21.66
N PRO A 61 36.03 -17.16 22.03
CA PRO A 61 36.74 -16.65 23.20
C PRO A 61 36.45 -17.49 24.45
N VAL A 62 37.50 -17.85 25.18
CA VAL A 62 37.43 -18.75 26.33
C VAL A 62 37.39 -17.93 27.62
N ALA A 63 36.36 -18.14 28.44
CA ALA A 63 36.23 -17.49 29.73
C ALA A 63 37.44 -17.80 30.64
N GLY A 64 37.94 -16.80 31.34
CA GLY A 64 39.11 -16.88 32.22
C GLY A 64 40.47 -16.71 31.54
N ARG A 65 40.54 -16.64 30.19
CA ARG A 65 41.77 -16.29 29.46
C ARG A 65 41.83 -14.78 29.25
N GLU A 66 42.96 -14.17 29.57
CA GLU A 66 43.27 -12.79 29.18
C GLU A 66 43.94 -12.76 27.80
N TYR A 67 43.47 -11.85 26.96
CA TYR A 67 43.97 -11.60 25.62
C TYR A 67 44.59 -10.21 25.56
N ASN A 68 45.73 -10.08 24.88
CA ASN A 68 46.36 -8.78 24.67
C ASN A 68 45.64 -8.02 23.54
N VAL A 69 44.71 -7.14 23.91
CA VAL A 69 43.91 -6.33 22.95
C VAL A 69 44.43 -4.89 22.88
N PRO A 70 44.68 -4.31 21.69
CA PRO A 70 45.06 -2.90 21.53
C PRO A 70 44.04 -1.93 22.14
N ARG A 71 44.52 -0.79 22.66
CA ARG A 71 43.65 0.21 23.32
C ARG A 71 42.51 0.71 22.43
N GLU A 72 42.79 0.94 21.15
CA GLU A 72 41.78 1.41 20.18
C GLU A 72 40.65 0.40 19.98
N GLU A 73 40.93 -0.90 19.96
CA GLU A 73 39.91 -1.94 19.86
C GLU A 73 39.05 -2.03 21.12
N ARG A 74 39.66 -1.86 22.30
CA ARG A 74 38.90 -1.77 23.57
C ARG A 74 37.96 -0.57 23.59
N GLU A 75 38.41 0.59 23.10
CA GLU A 75 37.57 1.79 23.03
C GLU A 75 36.41 1.60 22.04
N ARG A 76 36.64 0.98 20.88
CA ARG A 76 35.57 0.61 19.92
C ARG A 76 34.59 -0.42 20.50
N ALA A 77 35.09 -1.43 21.20
CA ALA A 77 34.25 -2.43 21.84
C ALA A 77 33.33 -1.81 22.91
N LYS A 78 33.85 -0.87 23.71
CA LYS A 78 33.04 -0.08 24.68
C LYS A 78 31.95 0.73 23.98
N ALA A 79 32.26 1.43 22.90
CA ALA A 79 31.27 2.19 22.14
C ALA A 79 30.16 1.28 21.55
N ALA A 80 30.51 0.08 21.12
CA ALA A 80 29.54 -0.92 20.66
C ALA A 80 28.61 -1.41 21.80
N ILE A 81 29.14 -1.60 23.02
CA ILE A 81 28.35 -1.96 24.21
C ILE A 81 27.36 -0.84 24.58
N GLU A 82 27.81 0.41 24.61
CA GLU A 82 26.94 1.57 24.90
C GLU A 82 25.82 1.73 23.85
N SER A 83 26.16 1.49 22.59
CA SER A 83 25.20 1.48 21.49
C SER A 83 24.21 0.31 21.61
N ALA A 84 24.67 -0.87 22.05
CA ALA A 84 23.82 -2.02 22.32
C ALA A 84 22.83 -1.74 23.44
N LEU A 85 23.26 -1.09 24.53
CA LEU A 85 22.39 -0.65 25.62
C LEU A 85 21.31 0.32 25.11
N THR A 86 21.69 1.28 24.28
CA THR A 86 20.73 2.22 23.67
C THR A 86 19.68 1.51 22.81
N LEU A 87 20.09 0.49 22.06
CA LEU A 87 19.18 -0.34 21.26
C LEU A 87 18.27 -1.21 22.13
N GLN A 88 18.80 -1.77 23.22
CA GLN A 88 18.03 -2.55 24.19
C GLN A 88 16.93 -1.69 24.84
N MET A 89 17.25 -0.45 25.25
CA MET A 89 16.25 0.49 25.79
C MET A 89 15.13 0.81 24.79
N ARG A 90 15.40 0.69 23.48
CA ARG A 90 14.42 0.83 22.39
C ARG A 90 13.70 -0.48 22.03
N GLY A 91 14.00 -1.59 22.72
CA GLY A 91 13.48 -2.93 22.40
C GLY A 91 14.05 -3.54 21.12
N GLU A 92 15.18 -3.04 20.61
CA GLU A 92 15.84 -3.54 19.40
C GLU A 92 16.86 -4.65 19.69
N ASN A 93 16.45 -5.65 20.49
CA ASN A 93 17.33 -6.69 21.04
C ASN A 93 18.12 -7.47 19.97
N ALA A 94 17.53 -7.72 18.79
CA ALA A 94 18.22 -8.37 17.68
C ALA A 94 19.42 -7.57 17.16
N LYS A 95 19.31 -6.23 17.10
CA LYS A 95 20.42 -5.34 16.70
C LYS A 95 21.41 -5.15 17.84
N ALA A 96 20.91 -5.02 19.08
CA ALA A 96 21.76 -4.96 20.27
C ALA A 96 22.67 -6.19 20.37
N LEU A 97 22.14 -7.40 20.12
CA LEU A 97 22.92 -8.64 20.13
C LEU A 97 24.01 -8.67 19.06
N LYS A 98 23.77 -8.09 17.88
CA LYS A 98 24.79 -7.95 16.82
C LYS A 98 25.95 -7.06 17.29
N LEU A 99 25.64 -5.92 17.93
CA LEU A 99 26.66 -5.04 18.50
C LEU A 99 27.43 -5.67 19.67
N LEU A 100 26.78 -6.48 20.51
CA LEU A 100 27.47 -7.23 21.56
C LEU A 100 28.41 -8.31 20.99
N THR A 101 28.00 -8.94 19.88
CA THR A 101 28.84 -9.90 19.16
C THR A 101 30.06 -9.20 18.55
N GLU A 102 29.84 -8.02 17.96
CA GLU A 102 30.92 -7.17 17.42
C GLU A 102 31.87 -6.71 18.52
N ALA A 103 31.35 -6.23 19.65
CA ALA A 103 32.14 -5.86 20.82
C ALA A 103 33.01 -7.03 21.29
N LEU A 104 32.45 -8.23 21.42
CA LEU A 104 33.19 -9.42 21.84
C LEU A 104 34.25 -9.86 20.81
N SER A 105 34.03 -9.59 19.53
CA SER A 105 35.04 -9.85 18.49
C SER A 105 36.20 -8.84 18.51
N LEU A 106 35.94 -7.61 18.99
CA LEU A 106 36.95 -6.55 19.15
C LEU A 106 37.73 -6.70 20.47
N ASP A 107 37.06 -7.10 21.56
CA ASP A 107 37.70 -7.33 22.85
C ASP A 107 37.20 -8.65 23.48
N PRO A 108 37.92 -9.77 23.25
CA PRO A 108 37.62 -11.06 23.85
C PRO A 108 37.55 -11.07 25.38
N ASN A 109 38.23 -10.12 26.05
CA ASN A 109 38.25 -10.05 27.52
C ASN A 109 36.88 -9.68 28.10
N LEU A 110 35.98 -9.12 27.28
CA LEU A 110 34.61 -8.79 27.67
C LEU A 110 33.81 -10.01 28.14
N ILE A 111 34.20 -11.23 27.76
CA ILE A 111 33.56 -12.45 28.27
C ILE A 111 33.65 -12.58 29.80
N ASN A 112 34.66 -11.95 30.41
CA ASN A 112 34.89 -11.94 31.86
C ASN A 112 34.34 -10.67 32.54
N ASP A 113 33.86 -9.71 31.76
CA ASP A 113 33.36 -8.43 32.29
C ASP A 113 31.92 -8.58 32.79
N HIS A 114 31.71 -8.32 34.09
CA HIS A 114 30.38 -8.34 34.71
C HIS A 114 29.41 -7.34 34.07
N TYR A 115 29.89 -6.18 33.63
CA TYR A 115 29.08 -5.19 32.94
C TYR A 115 28.60 -5.71 31.59
N PHE A 116 29.51 -6.30 30.79
CA PHE A 116 29.15 -6.93 29.52
C PHE A 116 28.14 -8.07 29.72
N ALA A 117 28.38 -8.94 30.70
CA ALA A 117 27.47 -10.03 31.05
C ALA A 117 26.08 -9.53 31.46
N SER A 118 26.00 -8.40 32.19
CA SER A 118 24.72 -7.80 32.60
C SER A 118 23.92 -7.26 31.41
N ILE A 119 24.59 -6.63 30.44
CA ILE A 119 23.93 -6.12 29.23
C ILE A 119 23.53 -7.27 28.32
N ALA A 120 24.39 -8.28 28.17
CA ALA A 120 24.07 -9.51 27.45
C ALA A 120 22.80 -10.14 28.02
N ALA A 121 22.72 -10.30 29.34
CA ALA A 121 21.56 -10.86 30.01
C ALA A 121 20.28 -10.03 29.77
N SER A 122 20.40 -8.70 29.83
CA SER A 122 19.29 -7.79 29.54
C SER A 122 18.80 -7.87 28.08
N VAL A 123 19.70 -8.04 27.12
CA VAL A 123 19.37 -8.16 25.70
C VAL A 123 18.75 -9.52 25.38
N THR A 124 19.30 -10.60 25.92
CA THR A 124 18.84 -11.97 25.62
C THR A 124 17.69 -12.43 26.49
N GLY A 125 17.46 -11.80 27.65
CA GLY A 125 16.53 -12.28 28.67
C GLY A 125 16.96 -13.60 29.32
N LEU A 126 18.25 -13.91 29.28
CA LEU A 126 18.84 -15.12 29.85
C LEU A 126 19.88 -14.74 30.89
N ASP A 127 20.00 -15.50 31.97
CA ASP A 127 20.97 -15.18 33.02
C ASP A 127 22.36 -15.75 32.73
N GLY A 128 23.39 -15.00 33.15
CA GLY A 128 24.78 -15.41 33.21
C GLY A 128 25.31 -16.07 31.93
N ASN A 129 25.80 -17.32 32.06
CA ASN A 129 26.40 -18.08 30.97
C ASN A 129 25.43 -18.35 29.81
N GLY A 130 24.13 -18.34 30.05
CA GLY A 130 23.12 -18.50 28.99
C GLY A 130 23.15 -17.36 27.98
N ALA A 131 23.28 -16.12 28.45
CA ALA A 131 23.38 -14.93 27.60
C ALA A 131 24.66 -14.93 26.76
N LEU A 132 25.79 -15.25 27.40
CA LEU A 132 27.09 -15.34 26.73
C LEU A 132 27.09 -16.45 25.66
N ARG A 133 26.46 -17.59 25.95
CA ARG A 133 26.34 -18.69 24.97
C ARG A 133 25.58 -18.25 23.71
N VAL A 134 24.51 -17.48 23.85
CA VAL A 134 23.76 -16.93 22.70
C VAL A 134 24.61 -15.96 21.87
N ILE A 135 25.52 -15.20 22.50
CA ILE A 135 26.42 -14.29 21.77
C ILE A 135 27.49 -15.08 21.01
N ILE A 136 28.11 -16.07 21.67
CA ILE A 136 29.24 -16.84 21.15
C ILE A 136 28.79 -17.84 20.07
N ASP A 137 27.72 -18.60 20.34
CA ASP A 137 27.23 -19.65 19.44
C ASP A 137 26.43 -19.05 18.28
N LYS A 138 26.95 -19.20 17.06
CA LYS A 138 26.31 -18.66 15.85
C LYS A 138 24.92 -19.23 15.60
N GLY A 139 24.66 -20.49 15.97
CA GLY A 139 23.37 -21.15 15.83
C GLY A 139 22.33 -20.55 16.79
N GLN A 140 22.69 -20.42 18.07
CA GLN A 140 21.83 -19.79 19.07
C GLN A 140 21.62 -18.30 18.80
N ARG A 141 22.64 -17.59 18.32
CA ARG A 141 22.52 -16.19 17.90
C ARG A 141 21.50 -16.04 16.76
N SER A 142 21.60 -16.88 15.73
CA SER A 142 20.69 -16.84 14.59
C SER A 142 19.25 -17.15 14.99
N SER A 143 19.04 -18.15 15.85
CA SER A 143 17.70 -18.47 16.36
C SER A 143 17.14 -17.36 17.22
N PHE A 144 17.94 -16.74 18.09
CA PHE A 144 17.51 -15.59 18.90
C PHE A 144 17.13 -14.41 18.02
N VAL A 145 17.95 -14.03 17.04
CA VAL A 145 17.65 -12.92 16.12
C VAL A 145 16.33 -13.18 15.39
N LYS A 146 16.13 -14.40 14.88
CA LYS A 146 14.89 -14.78 14.19
C LYS A 146 13.67 -14.71 15.12
N THR A 147 13.78 -15.24 16.34
CA THR A 147 12.70 -15.16 17.34
C THR A 147 12.40 -13.73 17.73
N ALA A 148 13.42 -12.91 18.04
CA ALA A 148 13.25 -11.51 18.41
C ALA A 148 12.61 -10.68 17.29
N GLU A 149 13.00 -10.91 16.03
CA GLU A 149 12.36 -10.29 14.86
C GLU A 149 10.91 -10.74 14.69
N GLN A 150 10.62 -12.04 14.89
CA GLN A 150 9.26 -12.58 14.84
C GLN A 150 8.38 -12.02 15.95
N THR A 151 8.88 -11.94 17.20
CA THR A 151 8.17 -11.35 18.34
C THR A 151 7.90 -9.88 18.11
N LYS A 152 8.88 -9.10 17.63
CA LYS A 152 8.69 -7.69 17.25
C LYS A 152 7.63 -7.55 16.15
N LYS A 153 7.64 -8.45 15.17
CA LYS A 153 6.61 -8.50 14.12
C LYS A 153 5.24 -8.82 14.72
N GLN A 154 5.13 -9.79 15.63
CA GLN A 154 3.88 -10.14 16.32
C GLN A 154 3.35 -9.00 17.18
N GLN A 155 4.17 -8.38 18.01
CA GLN A 155 3.80 -7.22 18.82
C GLN A 155 3.30 -6.04 17.97
N ARG A 156 3.97 -5.77 16.83
CA ARG A 156 3.48 -4.77 15.86
C ARG A 156 2.11 -5.14 15.32
N LYS A 157 1.90 -6.39 14.92
CA LYS A 157 0.61 -6.89 14.43
C LYS A 157 -0.49 -6.74 15.48
N GLU A 158 -0.21 -7.14 16.72
CA GLU A 158 -1.17 -7.06 17.83
C GLU A 158 -1.52 -5.62 18.16
N LYS A 159 -0.52 -4.73 18.25
CA LYS A 159 -0.75 -3.30 18.45
C LYS A 159 -1.63 -2.72 17.34
N HIS A 160 -1.31 -3.02 16.08
CA HIS A 160 -2.06 -2.54 14.93
C HIS A 160 -3.50 -3.07 14.92
N LEU A 161 -3.72 -4.34 15.31
CA LEU A 161 -5.06 -4.94 15.40
C LEU A 161 -5.86 -4.37 16.57
N THR A 162 -5.23 -4.08 17.71
CA THR A 162 -5.88 -3.44 18.86
C THR A 162 -6.31 -2.02 18.50
N GLU A 163 -5.44 -1.23 17.85
CA GLU A 163 -5.79 0.09 17.33
C GLU A 163 -6.90 0.01 16.27
N ALA A 164 -6.83 -0.96 15.34
CA ALA A 164 -7.86 -1.16 14.33
C ALA A 164 -9.20 -1.67 14.91
N ARG A 165 -9.20 -2.33 16.07
CA ARG A 165 -10.41 -2.76 16.78
C ARG A 165 -11.08 -1.65 17.57
N GLN A 166 -10.36 -0.59 17.94
CA GLN A 166 -10.94 0.57 18.63
C GLN A 166 -11.88 1.39 17.74
N ASN A 167 -11.80 1.23 16.42
CA ASN A 167 -12.78 1.83 15.51
C ASN A 167 -14.09 1.03 15.54
N ASP A 168 -15.01 1.51 16.37
CA ASP A 168 -16.36 0.96 16.51
C ASP A 168 -17.21 1.20 15.26
N TRP A 169 -18.15 0.28 15.01
CA TRP A 169 -19.20 0.43 14.01
C TRP A 169 -20.02 1.70 14.18
N ASN A 170 -20.05 2.29 15.37
CA ASN A 170 -20.67 3.59 15.62
C ASN A 170 -19.97 4.72 14.88
N ALA A 171 -18.63 4.72 14.84
CA ALA A 171 -17.86 5.70 14.08
C ALA A 171 -18.10 5.52 12.58
N VAL A 172 -18.13 4.27 12.10
CA VAL A 172 -18.48 3.95 10.70
C VAL A 172 -19.89 4.46 10.37
N GLY A 173 -20.88 4.22 11.24
CA GLY A 173 -22.27 4.63 11.01
C GLY A 173 -22.43 6.14 10.86
N PHE A 174 -21.75 6.94 11.69
CA PHE A 174 -21.77 8.39 11.57
C PHE A 174 -21.14 8.88 10.27
N GLU A 175 -19.95 8.38 9.93
CA GLU A 175 -19.27 8.73 8.68
C GLU A 175 -20.06 8.28 7.44
N LEU A 176 -20.71 7.12 7.53
CA LEU A 176 -21.57 6.59 6.47
C LEU A 176 -22.83 7.45 6.28
N PHE A 177 -23.40 7.97 7.36
CA PHE A 177 -24.56 8.88 7.29
C PHE A 177 -24.19 10.19 6.57
N ILE A 178 -23.03 10.78 6.87
CA ILE A 178 -22.55 11.97 6.16
C ILE A 178 -22.35 11.66 4.67
N TYR A 179 -21.69 10.53 4.37
CA TYR A 179 -21.48 10.09 2.99
C TYR A 179 -22.81 9.91 2.24
N PHE A 180 -23.80 9.30 2.89
CA PHE A 180 -25.14 9.13 2.34
C PHE A 180 -25.79 10.48 2.00
N LEU A 181 -25.72 11.47 2.90
CA LEU A 181 -26.26 12.81 2.63
C LEU A 181 -25.54 13.50 1.47
N ILE A 182 -24.21 13.37 1.38
CA ILE A 182 -23.43 13.92 0.27
C ILE A 182 -23.86 13.28 -1.05
N MET A 183 -24.00 11.95 -1.09
CA MET A 183 -24.40 11.22 -2.29
C MET A 183 -25.89 11.41 -2.65
N MET A 184 -26.73 11.82 -1.69
CA MET A 184 -28.13 12.18 -1.94
C MET A 184 -28.24 13.59 -2.54
N PHE A 185 -27.68 14.59 -1.86
CA PHE A 185 -27.83 15.99 -2.28
C PHE A 185 -26.92 16.36 -3.44
N GLY A 186 -25.75 15.72 -3.58
CA GLY A 186 -24.79 16.00 -4.64
C GLY A 186 -25.39 15.93 -6.05
N PRO A 187 -25.98 14.79 -6.45
CA PRO A 187 -26.66 14.64 -7.74
C PRO A 187 -27.92 15.51 -7.88
N ILE A 188 -28.67 15.75 -6.79
CA ILE A 188 -29.84 16.64 -6.81
C ILE A 188 -29.44 18.06 -7.22
N PHE A 189 -28.45 18.63 -6.53
CA PHE A 189 -27.94 19.96 -6.87
C PHE A 189 -27.31 20.00 -8.26
N LEU A 190 -26.65 18.91 -8.68
CA LEU A 190 -26.09 18.81 -10.03
C LEU A 190 -27.17 18.99 -11.10
N VAL A 191 -28.28 18.26 -10.97
CA VAL A 191 -29.41 18.35 -11.92
C VAL A 191 -30.04 19.74 -11.88
N LEU A 192 -30.21 20.35 -10.70
CA LEU A 192 -30.74 21.71 -10.59
C LEU A 192 -29.83 22.75 -11.26
N VAL A 193 -28.51 22.64 -11.10
CA VAL A 193 -27.55 23.54 -11.76
C VAL A 193 -27.61 23.38 -13.28
N ILE A 194 -27.72 22.14 -13.78
CA ILE A 194 -27.88 21.89 -15.23
C ILE A 194 -29.21 22.48 -15.73
N ALA A 195 -30.32 22.20 -15.05
CA ALA A 195 -31.65 22.69 -15.42
C ALA A 195 -31.71 24.23 -15.44
N GLN A 196 -31.14 24.88 -14.43
CA GLN A 196 -31.04 26.34 -14.35
C GLN A 196 -30.16 26.91 -15.47
N SER A 197 -29.04 26.25 -15.77
CA SER A 197 -28.11 26.70 -16.81
C SER A 197 -28.73 26.57 -18.20
N LEU A 198 -29.47 25.48 -18.47
CA LEU A 198 -30.26 25.30 -19.68
C LEU A 198 -31.38 26.34 -19.78
N GLY A 199 -32.10 26.59 -18.67
CA GLY A 199 -33.13 27.62 -18.60
C GLY A 199 -32.60 29.01 -18.92
N GLY A 200 -31.39 29.35 -18.45
CA GLY A 200 -30.71 30.59 -18.82
C GLY A 200 -30.33 30.66 -20.30
N LEU A 201 -29.77 29.58 -20.86
CA LEU A 201 -29.39 29.51 -22.28
C LEU A 201 -30.59 29.64 -23.22
N PHE A 202 -31.72 29.03 -22.86
CA PHE A 202 -32.95 29.06 -23.66
C PHE A 202 -33.90 30.20 -23.29
N GLY A 203 -33.68 30.88 -22.16
CA GLY A 203 -34.50 31.99 -21.66
C GLY A 203 -34.73 33.06 -22.72
N ASP A 204 -33.68 33.40 -23.45
CA ASP A 204 -33.71 34.39 -24.55
C ASP A 204 -34.59 33.93 -25.74
N TYR A 205 -34.85 32.63 -25.85
CA TYR A 205 -35.65 32.02 -26.91
C TYR A 205 -37.04 31.57 -26.45
N THR A 206 -37.37 31.67 -25.16
CA THR A 206 -38.68 31.25 -24.62
C THR A 206 -39.85 32.06 -25.18
N GLY A 207 -39.62 33.30 -25.63
CA GLY A 207 -40.61 34.11 -26.35
C GLY A 207 -40.82 33.71 -27.81
N ASN A 208 -39.98 32.84 -28.37
CA ASN A 208 -40.08 32.36 -29.74
C ASN A 208 -40.68 30.95 -29.77
N SER A 209 -42.01 30.87 -29.80
CA SER A 209 -42.77 29.61 -29.79
C SER A 209 -42.37 28.65 -30.93
N ALA A 210 -41.85 29.18 -32.04
CA ALA A 210 -41.36 28.36 -33.16
C ALA A 210 -40.06 27.62 -32.79
N PHE A 211 -39.14 28.26 -32.07
CA PHE A 211 -37.91 27.62 -31.61
C PHE A 211 -38.20 26.56 -30.54
N MET A 212 -39.03 26.89 -29.55
CA MET A 212 -39.41 25.94 -28.49
C MET A 212 -40.11 24.68 -29.05
N ALA A 213 -40.87 24.82 -30.14
CA ALA A 213 -41.50 23.69 -30.83
C ALA A 213 -40.52 22.79 -31.60
N THR A 214 -39.29 23.26 -31.88
CA THR A 214 -38.24 22.45 -32.51
C THR A 214 -37.39 21.65 -31.51
N LEU A 215 -37.47 22.00 -30.22
CA LEU A 215 -36.76 21.26 -29.18
C LEU A 215 -37.47 19.92 -28.90
N PRO A 216 -36.71 18.83 -28.73
CA PRO A 216 -37.26 17.58 -28.25
C PRO A 216 -38.04 17.77 -26.92
N PRO A 217 -39.21 17.11 -26.74
CA PRO A 217 -40.02 17.25 -25.53
C PRO A 217 -39.25 16.96 -24.24
N GLU A 218 -38.22 16.11 -24.30
CA GLU A 218 -37.36 15.76 -23.19
C GLU A 218 -36.58 16.97 -22.67
N ILE A 219 -36.09 17.84 -23.56
CA ILE A 219 -35.35 19.06 -23.18
C ILE A 219 -36.28 20.05 -22.49
N VAL A 220 -37.49 20.21 -23.03
CA VAL A 220 -38.50 21.11 -22.47
C VAL A 220 -38.92 20.63 -21.07
N ASN A 221 -39.18 19.33 -20.91
CA ASN A 221 -39.53 18.71 -19.63
C ASN A 221 -38.38 18.73 -18.61
N PHE A 222 -37.13 18.77 -19.06
CA PHE A 222 -35.96 18.86 -18.17
C PHE A 222 -35.84 20.24 -17.50
N THR A 223 -36.42 21.30 -18.08
CA THR A 223 -36.43 22.63 -17.46
C THR A 223 -37.53 22.81 -16.40
N THR A 224 -38.49 21.88 -16.34
CA THR A 224 -39.65 21.92 -15.42
C THR A 224 -39.63 20.77 -14.41
N ILE A 225 -38.45 20.24 -14.09
CA ILE A 225 -38.27 19.06 -13.22
C ILE A 225 -39.06 19.23 -11.92
N ALA A 226 -40.00 18.30 -11.70
CA ALA A 226 -40.72 18.21 -10.45
C ALA A 226 -39.79 17.76 -9.31
N ALA A 227 -39.99 18.32 -8.12
CA ALA A 227 -39.18 18.01 -6.94
C ALA A 227 -39.22 16.52 -6.53
N ILE A 228 -40.36 15.85 -6.74
CA ILE A 228 -40.57 14.46 -6.29
C ILE A 228 -39.66 13.47 -7.04
N PRO A 229 -39.65 13.39 -8.39
CA PRO A 229 -38.71 12.53 -9.11
C PRO A 229 -37.24 12.81 -8.78
N LEU A 230 -36.89 14.08 -8.56
CA LEU A 230 -35.52 14.48 -8.24
C LEU A 230 -35.07 13.95 -6.87
N VAL A 231 -35.91 14.08 -5.84
CA VAL A 231 -35.64 13.54 -4.51
C VAL A 231 -35.55 12.02 -4.53
N LEU A 232 -36.45 11.34 -5.25
CA LEU A 232 -36.40 9.88 -5.40
C LEU A 232 -35.13 9.43 -6.12
N GLY A 233 -34.74 10.11 -7.21
CA GLY A 233 -33.50 9.82 -7.93
C GLY A 233 -32.26 10.01 -7.07
N GLY A 234 -32.18 11.11 -6.31
CA GLY A 234 -31.09 11.35 -5.35
C GLY A 234 -31.03 10.29 -4.25
N LEU A 235 -32.19 9.89 -3.71
CA LEU A 235 -32.27 8.82 -2.71
C LEU A 235 -31.78 7.48 -3.28
N THR A 236 -32.22 7.10 -4.49
CA THR A 236 -31.76 5.88 -5.17
C THR A 236 -30.26 5.91 -5.42
N ALA A 237 -29.72 7.05 -5.86
CA ALA A 237 -28.28 7.21 -6.06
C ALA A 237 -27.48 7.08 -4.75
N ALA A 238 -27.97 7.65 -3.65
CA ALA A 238 -27.34 7.55 -2.34
C ALA A 238 -27.33 6.10 -1.81
N ILE A 239 -28.47 5.41 -1.89
CA ILE A 239 -28.59 3.99 -1.50
C ILE A 239 -27.64 3.14 -2.36
N GLY A 240 -27.67 3.31 -3.68
CA GLY A 240 -26.79 2.60 -4.61
C GLY A 240 -25.31 2.83 -4.30
N SER A 241 -24.94 4.06 -3.93
CA SER A 241 -23.56 4.43 -3.57
C SER A 241 -23.12 3.81 -2.24
N VAL A 242 -24.00 3.73 -1.25
CA VAL A 242 -23.72 3.06 0.02
C VAL A 242 -23.58 1.55 -0.20
N VAL A 243 -24.51 0.93 -0.91
CA VAL A 243 -24.45 -0.51 -1.24
C VAL A 243 -23.18 -0.82 -2.03
N GLY A 244 -22.88 -0.03 -3.06
CA GLY A 244 -21.66 -0.16 -3.86
C GLY A 244 -20.39 -0.06 -3.01
N LEU A 245 -20.34 0.88 -2.07
CA LEU A 245 -19.22 1.02 -1.12
C LEU A 245 -19.04 -0.26 -0.27
N PHE A 246 -20.12 -0.83 0.26
CA PHE A 246 -20.05 -2.06 1.06
C PHE A 246 -19.61 -3.26 0.24
N ILE A 247 -20.15 -3.43 -0.97
CA ILE A 247 -19.79 -4.55 -1.85
C ILE A 247 -18.31 -4.41 -2.26
N GLN A 248 -17.90 -3.25 -2.78
CA GLN A 248 -16.52 -3.01 -3.21
C GLN A 248 -15.55 -3.11 -2.03
N GLY A 249 -15.88 -2.50 -0.90
CA GLY A 249 -15.10 -2.60 0.32
C GLY A 249 -15.00 -4.05 0.82
N GLY A 250 -16.08 -4.82 0.72
CA GLY A 250 -16.10 -6.24 1.07
C GLY A 250 -15.10 -7.04 0.24
N PHE A 251 -15.08 -6.86 -1.08
CA PHE A 251 -14.09 -7.49 -1.95
C PHE A 251 -12.66 -7.04 -1.64
N ILE A 252 -12.43 -5.72 -1.43
CA ILE A 252 -11.12 -5.21 -1.01
C ILE A 252 -10.68 -5.90 0.28
N HIS A 253 -11.57 -6.07 1.25
CA HIS A 253 -11.26 -6.74 2.51
C HIS A 253 -10.91 -8.21 2.32
N LEU A 254 -11.71 -8.95 1.56
CA LEU A 254 -11.49 -10.37 1.28
C LEU A 254 -10.15 -10.60 0.56
N ILE A 255 -9.83 -9.78 -0.44
CA ILE A 255 -8.56 -9.85 -1.17
C ILE A 255 -7.39 -9.46 -0.26
N SER A 256 -7.55 -8.39 0.51
CA SER A 256 -6.49 -7.89 1.40
C SER A 256 -6.10 -8.91 2.46
N VAL A 257 -7.07 -9.55 3.11
CA VAL A 257 -6.83 -10.52 4.18
C VAL A 257 -6.49 -11.90 3.61
N GLY A 258 -7.23 -12.35 2.59
CA GLY A 258 -7.12 -13.71 2.04
C GLY A 258 -5.96 -13.91 1.07
N VAL A 259 -5.70 -12.94 0.19
CA VAL A 259 -4.70 -13.07 -0.88
C VAL A 259 -3.41 -12.33 -0.54
N LEU A 260 -3.51 -11.09 -0.05
CA LEU A 260 -2.35 -10.23 0.18
C LEU A 260 -1.75 -10.38 1.59
N GLY A 261 -2.37 -11.16 2.49
CA GLY A 261 -1.88 -11.40 3.85
C GLY A 261 -1.92 -10.17 4.77
N GLY A 262 -2.72 -9.17 4.39
CA GLY A 262 -2.95 -7.94 5.15
C GLY A 262 -3.65 -8.17 6.48
N LYS A 263 -3.47 -7.22 7.41
CA LYS A 263 -3.93 -7.29 8.79
C LYS A 263 -4.74 -6.06 9.13
N GLY A 264 -6.05 -6.20 9.02
CA GLY A 264 -6.96 -5.09 9.21
C GLY A 264 -8.37 -5.58 9.47
N THR A 265 -9.19 -4.69 9.99
CA THR A 265 -10.62 -4.92 10.16
C THR A 265 -11.38 -4.15 9.09
N PHE A 266 -12.49 -4.72 8.62
CA PHE A 266 -13.36 -4.04 7.65
C PHE A 266 -13.89 -2.69 8.16
N PRO A 267 -14.33 -2.54 9.43
CA PRO A 267 -14.76 -1.24 9.98
C PRO A 267 -13.67 -0.17 9.97
N ASN A 268 -12.42 -0.54 10.28
CA ASN A 268 -11.29 0.39 10.25
C ASN A 268 -11.04 0.88 8.83
N MET A 269 -11.02 -0.03 7.85
CA MET A 269 -10.88 0.33 6.43
C MET A 269 -12.00 1.28 5.99
N LEU A 270 -13.27 0.95 6.27
CA LEU A 270 -14.40 1.80 5.93
C LEU A 270 -14.29 3.19 6.56
N THR A 271 -13.92 3.27 7.84
CA THR A 271 -13.74 4.55 8.54
C THR A 271 -12.69 5.42 7.84
N LEU A 272 -11.54 4.84 7.47
CA LEU A 272 -10.47 5.56 6.81
C LEU A 272 -10.85 6.01 5.39
N MET A 273 -11.57 5.17 4.64
CA MET A 273 -12.08 5.53 3.31
C MET A 273 -13.16 6.62 3.38
N LEU A 274 -14.16 6.46 4.26
CA LEU A 274 -15.25 7.42 4.42
C LEU A 274 -14.75 8.80 4.85
N ARG A 275 -13.75 8.89 5.74
CA ARG A 275 -13.12 10.19 6.08
C ARG A 275 -12.53 10.90 4.87
N VAL A 276 -11.95 10.16 3.92
CA VAL A 276 -11.44 10.73 2.67
C VAL A 276 -12.61 11.21 1.81
N TYR A 277 -13.62 10.37 1.62
CA TYR A 277 -14.80 10.72 0.82
C TYR A 277 -15.57 11.92 1.38
N ASN A 278 -15.89 11.92 2.66
CA ASN A 278 -16.62 13.00 3.34
C ASN A 278 -15.88 14.34 3.27
N ARG A 279 -14.54 14.31 3.25
CA ARG A 279 -13.74 15.53 3.12
C ARG A 279 -13.67 16.07 1.70
N TRP A 280 -13.54 15.20 0.70
CA TRP A 280 -13.14 15.61 -0.65
C TRP A 280 -14.25 15.54 -1.70
N ILE A 281 -15.24 14.65 -1.56
CA ILE A 281 -16.37 14.58 -2.49
C ILE A 281 -17.17 15.90 -2.51
N PRO A 282 -17.44 16.60 -1.39
CA PRO A 282 -18.11 17.90 -1.44
C PRO A 282 -17.34 18.95 -2.24
N ILE A 283 -16.01 18.96 -2.12
CA ILE A 283 -15.13 19.87 -2.88
C ILE A 283 -15.20 19.52 -4.37
N LEU A 284 -15.19 18.22 -4.70
CA LEU A 284 -15.33 17.75 -6.08
C LEU A 284 -16.69 18.17 -6.68
N TYR A 285 -17.79 17.99 -5.94
CA TYR A 285 -19.12 18.44 -6.39
C TYR A 285 -19.16 19.94 -6.62
N LEU A 286 -18.63 20.75 -5.69
CA LEU A 286 -18.57 22.20 -5.86
C LEU A 286 -17.83 22.59 -7.15
N LEU A 287 -16.69 21.95 -7.42
CA LEU A 287 -15.89 22.20 -8.61
C LEU A 287 -16.67 21.79 -9.89
N ILE A 288 -17.37 20.66 -9.85
CA ILE A 288 -18.25 20.22 -10.95
C ILE A 288 -19.37 21.23 -11.19
N TYR A 289 -20.02 21.76 -10.14
CA TYR A 289 -21.09 22.77 -10.29
C TYR A 289 -20.58 24.04 -10.96
N VAL A 290 -19.43 24.55 -10.52
CA VAL A 290 -18.79 25.74 -11.12
C VAL A 290 -18.42 25.46 -12.58
N THR A 291 -17.88 24.28 -12.87
CA THR A 291 -17.50 23.89 -14.23
C THR A 291 -18.71 23.84 -15.16
N ILE A 292 -19.85 23.31 -14.70
CA ILE A 292 -21.09 23.29 -15.46
C ILE A 292 -21.61 24.71 -15.70
N ALA A 293 -21.64 25.55 -14.67
CA ALA A 293 -22.07 26.95 -14.83
C ALA A 293 -21.22 27.69 -15.88
N VAL A 294 -19.89 27.54 -15.81
CA VAL A 294 -18.96 28.15 -16.78
C VAL A 294 -19.09 27.54 -18.18
N LEU A 295 -19.37 26.24 -18.28
CA LEU A 295 -19.64 25.57 -19.55
C LEU A 295 -20.81 26.22 -20.29
N PHE A 296 -21.92 26.47 -19.59
CA PHE A 296 -23.09 27.10 -20.19
C PHE A 296 -22.89 28.61 -20.44
N ILE A 297 -22.31 29.36 -19.50
CA ILE A 297 -22.05 30.80 -19.68
C ILE A 297 -21.11 31.06 -20.86
N SER A 298 -20.08 30.22 -21.01
CA SER A 298 -19.07 30.41 -22.05
C SER A 298 -19.37 29.65 -23.35
N GLN A 299 -20.54 29.02 -23.45
CA GLN A 299 -20.99 28.25 -24.62
C GLN A 299 -19.94 27.22 -25.10
N GLY A 300 -19.27 26.56 -24.16
CA GLY A 300 -18.23 25.56 -24.49
C GLY A 300 -16.88 26.13 -24.90
N SER A 301 -16.56 27.37 -24.53
CA SER A 301 -15.23 27.94 -24.78
C SER A 301 -14.09 27.13 -24.14
N ILE A 302 -12.86 27.38 -24.59
CA ILE A 302 -11.64 26.77 -24.04
C ILE A 302 -11.43 27.05 -22.53
N VAL A 303 -12.07 28.09 -21.98
CA VAL A 303 -12.03 28.42 -20.55
C VAL A 303 -12.53 27.27 -19.67
N VAL A 304 -13.44 26.43 -20.18
CA VAL A 304 -13.95 25.24 -19.47
C VAL A 304 -12.83 24.24 -19.18
N LEU A 305 -11.85 24.09 -20.10
CA LEU A 305 -10.74 23.16 -19.91
C LEU A 305 -9.88 23.52 -18.70
N CYS A 306 -9.78 24.81 -18.36
CA CYS A 306 -9.06 25.27 -17.16
C CYS A 306 -9.69 24.75 -15.86
N LEU A 307 -10.98 24.40 -15.86
CA LEU A 307 -11.68 23.83 -14.71
C LEU A 307 -11.73 22.29 -14.74
N VAL A 308 -11.79 21.70 -15.93
CA VAL A 308 -11.74 20.24 -16.10
C VAL A 308 -10.41 19.65 -15.63
N LEU A 309 -9.28 20.32 -15.90
CA LEU A 309 -7.96 19.84 -15.47
C LEU A 309 -7.86 19.65 -13.94
N PRO A 310 -8.22 20.65 -13.09
CA PRO A 310 -8.33 20.46 -11.65
C PRO A 310 -9.24 19.30 -11.21
N ILE A 311 -10.38 19.09 -11.88
CA ILE A 311 -11.27 17.95 -11.58
C ILE A 311 -10.53 16.63 -11.76
N VAL A 312 -9.85 16.47 -12.90
CA VAL A 312 -9.10 15.25 -13.21
C VAL A 312 -7.99 15.03 -12.19
N VAL A 313 -7.23 16.07 -11.84
CA VAL A 313 -6.18 16.00 -10.81
C VAL A 313 -6.74 15.60 -9.44
N ILE A 314 -7.86 16.20 -9.02
CA ILE A 314 -8.51 15.85 -7.74
C ILE A 314 -9.01 14.41 -7.75
N ASN A 315 -9.53 13.91 -8.87
CA ASN A 315 -9.96 12.51 -9.00
C ASN A 315 -8.79 11.54 -8.83
N PHE A 316 -7.66 11.78 -9.51
CA PHE A 316 -6.47 10.96 -9.33
C PHE A 316 -5.93 11.06 -7.90
N TYR A 317 -5.88 12.26 -7.33
CA TYR A 317 -5.47 12.46 -5.96
C TYR A 317 -6.36 11.68 -4.98
N LEU A 318 -7.68 11.70 -5.19
CA LEU A 318 -8.64 10.94 -4.39
C LEU A 318 -8.40 9.44 -4.49
N LEU A 319 -8.21 8.93 -5.70
CA LEU A 319 -7.90 7.52 -5.94
C LEU A 319 -6.65 7.09 -5.15
N PHE A 320 -5.55 7.85 -5.25
CA PHE A 320 -4.31 7.54 -4.53
C PHE A 320 -4.45 7.66 -3.01
N GLN A 321 -5.22 8.64 -2.52
CA GLN A 321 -5.51 8.77 -1.10
C GLN A 321 -6.28 7.56 -0.57
N VAL A 322 -7.33 7.14 -1.26
CA VAL A 322 -8.12 5.95 -0.89
C VAL A 322 -7.23 4.70 -0.86
N VAL A 323 -6.45 4.49 -1.91
CA VAL A 323 -5.49 3.38 -2.00
C VAL A 323 -4.48 3.40 -0.84
N GLY A 324 -3.92 4.58 -0.50
CA GLY A 324 -3.01 4.73 0.63
C GLY A 324 -3.67 4.44 1.97
N ARG A 325 -4.94 4.84 2.16
CA ARG A 325 -5.72 4.53 3.37
C ARG A 325 -6.07 3.05 3.49
N ILE A 326 -6.36 2.37 2.38
CA ILE A 326 -6.52 0.91 2.36
C ILE A 326 -5.21 0.24 2.78
N GLY A 327 -4.07 0.68 2.25
CA GLY A 327 -2.75 0.19 2.69
C GLY A 327 -2.54 0.30 4.21
N GLN A 328 -2.80 1.49 4.75
CA GLN A 328 -2.74 1.74 6.19
C GLN A 328 -3.71 0.86 6.99
N ALA A 329 -4.92 0.63 6.48
CA ALA A 329 -5.93 -0.17 7.15
C ALA A 329 -5.50 -1.63 7.36
N TYR A 330 -4.63 -2.16 6.49
CA TYR A 330 -4.19 -3.55 6.48
C TYR A 330 -2.69 -3.76 6.75
N ASP A 331 -1.97 -2.73 7.22
CA ASP A 331 -0.53 -2.80 7.53
C ASP A 331 0.34 -3.23 6.33
N TYR A 332 0.02 -2.72 5.14
CA TYR A 332 0.85 -2.89 3.94
C TYR A 332 1.00 -1.55 3.17
N GLY A 333 2.00 -1.48 2.28
CA GLY A 333 2.29 -0.25 1.53
C GLY A 333 1.22 0.13 0.50
N THR A 334 1.21 1.40 0.08
CA THR A 334 0.27 1.95 -0.93
C THR A 334 0.20 1.11 -2.22
N ALA A 335 1.33 0.54 -2.67
CA ALA A 335 1.38 -0.31 -3.86
C ALA A 335 0.46 -1.55 -3.74
N MET A 336 0.46 -2.22 -2.58
CA MET A 336 -0.42 -3.36 -2.32
C MET A 336 -1.88 -2.94 -2.21
N GLY A 337 -2.15 -1.73 -1.69
CA GLY A 337 -3.50 -1.15 -1.71
C GLY A 337 -4.01 -0.94 -3.14
N CYS A 338 -3.13 -0.54 -4.07
CA CYS A 338 -3.49 -0.36 -5.48
C CYS A 338 -3.90 -1.70 -6.09
N ILE A 339 -3.09 -2.73 -5.86
CA ILE A 339 -3.37 -4.10 -6.31
C ILE A 339 -4.71 -4.60 -5.76
N ALA A 340 -5.00 -4.37 -4.47
CA ALA A 340 -6.27 -4.75 -3.86
C ALA A 340 -7.48 -4.08 -4.54
N VAL A 341 -7.37 -2.78 -4.86
CA VAL A 341 -8.43 -2.03 -5.56
C VAL A 341 -8.62 -2.52 -6.99
N ILE A 342 -7.52 -2.76 -7.73
CA ILE A 342 -7.58 -3.27 -9.11
C ILE A 342 -8.25 -4.65 -9.15
N LEU A 343 -7.81 -5.58 -8.30
CA LEU A 343 -8.39 -6.92 -8.24
C LEU A 343 -9.86 -6.90 -7.83
N SER A 344 -10.23 -6.06 -6.85
CA SER A 344 -11.63 -5.86 -6.46
C SER A 344 -12.47 -5.32 -7.62
N SER A 345 -11.96 -4.33 -8.34
CA SER A 345 -12.65 -3.72 -9.48
C SER A 345 -12.83 -4.70 -10.63
N PHE A 346 -11.84 -5.57 -10.88
CA PHE A 346 -11.94 -6.64 -11.88
C PHE A 346 -13.03 -7.65 -11.53
N VAL A 347 -13.09 -8.11 -10.28
CA VAL A 347 -14.15 -9.02 -9.80
C VAL A 347 -15.53 -8.38 -9.93
N LEU A 348 -15.66 -7.12 -9.53
CA LEU A 348 -16.90 -6.37 -9.68
C LEU A 348 -17.32 -6.23 -11.15
N ALA A 349 -16.39 -5.91 -12.05
CA ALA A 349 -16.66 -5.81 -13.47
C ALA A 349 -17.19 -7.13 -14.04
N LEU A 350 -16.61 -8.27 -13.65
CA LEU A 350 -17.11 -9.59 -14.06
C LEU A 350 -18.53 -9.87 -13.54
N ILE A 351 -18.79 -9.54 -12.27
CA ILE A 351 -20.14 -9.68 -11.69
C ILE A 351 -21.14 -8.78 -12.41
N SER A 352 -20.77 -7.53 -12.71
CA SER A 352 -21.63 -6.59 -13.44
C SER A 352 -21.92 -7.07 -14.86
N VAL A 353 -20.93 -7.63 -15.57
CA VAL A 353 -21.13 -8.24 -16.89
C VAL A 353 -22.09 -9.42 -16.80
N LEU A 354 -21.90 -10.32 -15.82
CA LEU A 354 -22.76 -11.49 -15.62
C LEU A 354 -24.21 -11.07 -15.32
N ILE A 355 -24.41 -10.13 -14.39
CA ILE A 355 -25.74 -9.58 -14.08
C ILE A 355 -26.35 -8.93 -15.32
N GLY A 356 -25.56 -8.16 -16.07
CA GLY A 356 -26.00 -7.51 -17.31
C GLY A 356 -26.48 -8.52 -18.36
N VAL A 357 -25.77 -9.63 -18.55
CA VAL A 357 -26.18 -10.70 -19.46
C VAL A 357 -27.48 -11.36 -18.99
N LEU A 358 -27.57 -11.72 -17.70
CA LEU A 358 -28.74 -12.39 -17.15
C LEU A 358 -29.99 -11.49 -17.18
N THR A 359 -29.84 -10.22 -16.81
CA THR A 359 -30.95 -9.25 -16.82
C THR A 359 -31.32 -8.79 -18.22
N GLY A 360 -30.35 -8.64 -19.12
CA GLY A 360 -30.61 -8.31 -20.52
C GLY A 360 -31.40 -9.41 -21.22
N GLN A 361 -31.05 -10.68 -20.98
CA GLN A 361 -31.79 -11.82 -21.53
C GLN A 361 -33.21 -11.92 -20.97
N THR A 362 -33.40 -11.77 -19.65
CA THR A 362 -34.73 -11.84 -19.04
C THR A 362 -35.61 -10.65 -19.44
N LEU A 363 -35.03 -9.44 -19.52
CA LEU A 363 -35.74 -8.27 -19.99
C LEU A 363 -36.14 -8.41 -21.46
N ASN A 364 -35.24 -8.89 -22.32
CA ASN A 364 -35.54 -9.11 -23.74
C ASN A 364 -36.64 -10.16 -23.91
N GLN A 365 -36.61 -11.26 -23.15
CA GLN A 365 -37.68 -12.28 -23.15
C GLN A 365 -39.02 -11.71 -22.66
N ALA A 366 -39.02 -10.93 -21.58
CA ALA A 366 -40.23 -10.29 -21.06
C ALA A 366 -40.81 -9.29 -22.07
N LEU A 367 -39.96 -8.52 -22.77
CA LEU A 367 -40.36 -7.56 -23.78
C LEU A 367 -40.92 -8.27 -25.03
N SER A 368 -40.22 -9.30 -25.53
CA SER A 368 -40.68 -10.13 -26.65
C SER A 368 -42.04 -10.77 -26.37
N ALA A 369 -42.24 -11.30 -25.15
CA ALA A 369 -43.51 -11.86 -24.72
C ALA A 369 -44.62 -10.80 -24.62
N ALA A 370 -44.33 -9.62 -24.07
CA ALA A 370 -45.29 -8.52 -23.95
C ALA A 370 -45.70 -7.92 -25.31
N LEU A 371 -44.80 -7.94 -26.30
CA LEU A 371 -45.03 -7.40 -27.63
C LEU A 371 -45.55 -8.44 -28.64
N GLY A 372 -45.68 -9.72 -28.26
CA GLY A 372 -46.09 -10.78 -29.18
C GLY A 372 -45.06 -11.07 -30.29
N LEU A 373 -43.79 -10.73 -30.06
CA LEU A 373 -42.67 -10.99 -30.96
C LEU A 373 -42.05 -12.33 -30.55
N THR A 374 -42.71 -13.44 -30.89
CA THR A 374 -42.19 -14.80 -30.70
C THR A 374 -41.62 -15.37 -31.98
#